data_AF-A0A942DP46-F1
#
_entry.id   AF-A0A942DP46-F1
#
_cell.length_a   1.000
_cell.length_b   1.000
_cell.length_c   1.000
_cell.angle_alpha   90.00
_cell.angle_beta   90.00
_cell.angle_gamma   90.00
#
_symmetry.space_group_name_H-M   'P 1'
#
loop_
_entity.id
_entity.type
_entity.pdbx_description
1 polymer ?
#
loop_
_entity_poly.entity_id
_entity_poly.type
_entity_poly.pdbx_seq_one_letter_code
_entity_poly.pdbx_strand_id
1 'polypeptide(L)'
;MNEILDNLYWIEELLPPGLEAIPKHGGMAYFMDQKMVLILVEERNGTNEHKGVVYPFEIWNGAIFPIEYKKQSAFFLKYSFLENHPANRDWLYIPANTDSFEEEVRQMIREINKHNPLLGTPVKFKAPPKEKTAEAKPKKKAAPKAVKTDKKRENKFLLAMVSKPKK
;
A
#
# COMPACT_ATOMS: atom_id res chain seq x y z
N MET A 1 10.74 -11.01 13.49
CA MET A 1 9.93 -12.20 13.82
C MET A 1 8.73 -12.14 12.91
N ASN A 2 8.54 -13.14 12.04
CA ASN A 2 7.30 -13.23 11.26
C ASN A 2 6.23 -13.68 12.24
N GLU A 3 5.30 -12.80 12.57
CA GLU A 3 4.12 -13.15 13.36
C GLU A 3 3.30 -14.14 12.56
N ILE A 4 3.09 -15.32 13.15
CA ILE A 4 2.44 -16.46 12.50
C ILE A 4 0.93 -16.19 12.58
N LEU A 5 0.27 -16.04 11.42
CA LEU A 5 -1.17 -15.77 11.26
C LEU A 5 -2.04 -17.03 11.46
N ASP A 6 -1.98 -17.69 12.63
CA ASP A 6 -2.59 -19.01 12.79
C ASP A 6 -4.13 -19.06 12.61
N ASN A 7 -4.86 -17.97 12.89
CA ASN A 7 -6.33 -17.97 12.84
C ASN A 7 -6.92 -17.53 11.49
N LEU A 8 -6.12 -16.87 10.63
CA LEU A 8 -6.61 -16.30 9.37
C LEU A 8 -6.14 -17.06 8.12
N TYR A 9 -5.22 -18.03 8.23
CA TYR A 9 -4.66 -18.74 7.07
C TYR A 9 -5.70 -19.51 6.24
N TRP A 10 -6.83 -19.92 6.81
CA TRP A 10 -7.91 -20.57 6.05
C TRP A 10 -8.44 -19.69 4.90
N ILE A 11 -8.25 -18.36 4.98
CA ILE A 11 -8.63 -17.41 3.93
C ILE A 11 -7.75 -17.60 2.69
N GLU A 12 -6.48 -17.99 2.85
CA GLU A 12 -5.57 -18.24 1.73
C GLU A 12 -6.05 -19.38 0.84
N GLU A 13 -6.68 -20.40 1.43
CA GLU A 13 -7.23 -21.54 0.69
C GLU A 13 -8.39 -21.13 -0.26
N LEU A 14 -9.01 -19.98 0.00
CA LEU A 14 -10.11 -19.45 -0.81
C LEU A 14 -9.65 -18.49 -1.91
N LEU A 15 -8.40 -18.01 -1.82
CA LEU A 15 -7.86 -17.05 -2.77
C LEU A 15 -7.62 -17.68 -4.14
N PRO A 16 -7.65 -16.87 -5.21
CA PRO A 16 -7.29 -17.37 -6.54
C PRO A 16 -5.83 -17.85 -6.55
N PRO A 17 -5.50 -18.87 -7.36
CA PRO A 17 -4.11 -19.26 -7.53
C PRO A 17 -3.32 -18.15 -8.22
N GLY A 18 -2.04 -17.99 -7.85
CA GLY A 18 -1.12 -17.04 -8.50
C GLY A 18 -1.10 -15.64 -7.92
N LEU A 19 -1.74 -15.41 -6.76
CA LEU A 19 -1.58 -14.16 -6.02
C LEU A 19 -0.16 -14.07 -5.44
N GLU A 20 0.42 -12.87 -5.51
CA GLU A 20 1.68 -12.59 -4.82
C GLU A 20 1.37 -12.25 -3.36
N ALA A 21 2.08 -12.88 -2.42
CA ALA A 21 1.97 -12.60 -0.99
C ALA A 21 3.27 -11.93 -0.49
N ILE A 22 3.14 -10.80 0.20
CA ILE A 22 4.28 -10.05 0.74
C ILE A 22 3.99 -9.66 2.20
N PRO A 23 4.89 -9.97 3.15
CA PRO A 23 4.76 -9.49 4.53
C PRO A 23 4.74 -7.97 4.59
N LYS A 24 3.64 -7.38 5.07
CA LYS A 24 3.44 -5.93 5.11
C LYS A 24 2.37 -5.54 6.14
N HIS A 25 2.49 -4.33 6.68
CA HIS A 25 1.49 -3.73 7.58
C HIS A 25 1.16 -4.56 8.83
N GLY A 26 2.11 -5.35 9.34
CA GLY A 26 1.90 -6.21 10.52
C GLY A 26 1.28 -7.57 10.21
N GLY A 27 1.15 -7.93 8.93
CA GLY A 27 0.67 -9.25 8.54
C GLY A 27 1.07 -9.59 7.11
N MET A 28 0.15 -10.17 6.34
CA MET A 28 0.37 -10.60 4.96
C MET A 28 -0.50 -9.79 4.00
N ALA A 29 0.13 -9.13 3.02
CA ALA A 29 -0.57 -8.44 1.95
C ALA A 29 -0.57 -9.29 0.67
N TYR A 30 -1.72 -9.37 0.01
CA TYR A 30 -1.91 -10.14 -1.21
C TYR A 30 -2.18 -9.22 -2.39
N PHE A 31 -1.60 -9.58 -3.54
CA PHE A 31 -1.62 -8.77 -4.74
C PHE A 31 -2.11 -9.54 -5.95
N MET A 32 -2.94 -8.88 -6.76
CA MET A 32 -3.49 -9.37 -8.01
C MET A 32 -3.43 -8.23 -9.03
N ASP A 33 -2.88 -8.48 -10.22
CA ASP A 33 -2.76 -7.50 -11.30
C ASP A 33 -2.14 -6.14 -10.86
N GLN A 34 -1.05 -6.20 -10.08
CA GLN A 34 -0.37 -5.03 -9.51
C GLN A 34 -1.21 -4.19 -8.52
N LYS A 35 -2.35 -4.71 -8.07
CA LYS A 35 -3.17 -4.11 -7.01
C LYS A 35 -3.06 -4.91 -5.74
N MET A 36 -3.02 -4.22 -4.60
CA MET A 36 -3.13 -4.86 -3.29
C MET A 36 -4.62 -5.07 -3.00
N VAL A 37 -5.05 -6.32 -2.88
CA VAL A 37 -6.47 -6.70 -2.82
C VAL A 37 -6.93 -7.15 -1.44
N LEU A 38 -6.00 -7.65 -0.62
CA LEU A 38 -6.26 -8.14 0.74
C LEU A 38 -5.03 -7.88 1.61
N ILE A 39 -5.26 -7.57 2.87
CA ILE A 39 -4.24 -7.65 3.92
C ILE A 39 -4.86 -8.45 5.07
N LEU A 40 -4.21 -9.53 5.47
CA LEU A 40 -4.55 -10.28 6.67
C LEU A 40 -3.62 -9.82 7.79
N VAL A 41 -4.18 -9.43 8.92
CA VAL A 41 -3.42 -8.98 10.09
C VAL A 41 -3.97 -9.70 11.31
N GLU A 42 -3.08 -10.29 12.11
CA GLU A 42 -3.45 -11.02 13.31
C GLU A 42 -2.57 -10.58 14.48
N GLU A 43 -3.07 -9.61 15.24
CA GLU A 43 -2.43 -9.14 16.47
C GLU A 43 -3.06 -9.84 17.69
N ARG A 44 -2.28 -10.70 18.37
CA ARG A 44 -2.74 -11.51 19.52
C ARG A 44 -3.27 -10.69 20.71
N ASN A 45 -2.84 -9.43 20.83
CA ASN A 45 -3.29 -8.46 21.82
C ASN A 45 -3.76 -7.20 21.09
N GLY A 46 -4.72 -7.37 20.18
CA GLY A 46 -5.23 -6.28 19.34
C GLY A 46 -5.60 -5.05 20.16
N THR A 47 -5.23 -3.88 19.63
CA THR A 47 -5.64 -2.60 20.20
C THR A 47 -6.97 -2.14 19.62
N ASN A 48 -7.88 -1.69 20.49
CA ASN A 48 -9.12 -1.02 20.11
C ASN A 48 -8.92 0.49 19.96
N GLU A 49 -7.72 1.01 20.25
CA GLU A 49 -7.42 2.43 20.18
C GLU A 49 -6.50 2.75 19.00
N HIS A 50 -6.85 3.79 18.25
CA HIS A 50 -5.98 4.38 17.25
C HIS A 50 -6.04 5.91 17.30
N LYS A 51 -4.90 6.56 17.54
CA LYS A 51 -4.76 8.03 17.61
C LYS A 51 -5.71 8.68 18.62
N GLY A 52 -5.91 8.07 19.79
CA GLY A 52 -6.78 8.60 20.84
C GLY A 52 -8.28 8.33 20.63
N VAL A 53 -8.66 7.55 19.62
CA VAL A 53 -10.05 7.14 19.37
C VAL A 53 -10.19 5.65 19.66
N VAL A 54 -11.18 5.31 20.49
CA VAL A 54 -11.51 3.92 20.86
C VAL A 54 -12.61 3.41 19.94
N TYR A 55 -12.41 2.21 19.40
CA TYR A 55 -13.32 1.50 18.51
C TYR A 55 -13.94 0.30 19.23
N PRO A 56 -15.15 -0.15 18.82
CA PRO A 56 -15.82 -1.29 19.45
C PRO A 56 -15.23 -2.65 19.02
N PHE A 57 -14.22 -2.66 18.15
CA PHE A 57 -13.57 -3.84 17.61
C PHE A 57 -12.03 -3.71 17.67
N GLU A 58 -11.35 -4.85 17.58
CA GLU A 58 -9.89 -4.91 17.48
C GLU A 58 -9.45 -4.43 16.10
N ILE A 59 -8.51 -3.48 16.04
CA ILE A 59 -8.17 -2.80 14.78
C ILE A 59 -7.23 -3.64 13.92
N TRP A 60 -6.38 -4.46 14.54
CA TRP A 60 -5.32 -5.21 13.84
C TRP A 60 -5.51 -6.73 13.90
N ASN A 61 -6.76 -7.19 14.00
CA ASN A 61 -7.07 -8.61 14.04
C ASN A 61 -8.24 -8.93 13.10
N GLY A 62 -7.96 -9.14 11.82
CA GLY A 62 -8.98 -9.40 10.80
C GLY A 62 -8.51 -9.21 9.36
N ALA A 63 -9.47 -9.01 8.46
CA ALA A 63 -9.25 -8.90 7.03
C ALA A 63 -9.48 -7.47 6.53
N ILE A 64 -8.47 -6.89 5.89
CA ILE A 64 -8.50 -5.54 5.31
C ILE A 64 -8.57 -5.65 3.78
N PHE A 65 -9.53 -4.95 3.19
CA PHE A 65 -9.76 -4.85 1.75
C PHE A 65 -9.48 -3.42 1.27
N PRO A 66 -8.33 -3.18 0.60
CA PRO A 66 -8.00 -1.86 0.08
C PRO A 66 -8.92 -1.51 -1.10
N ILE A 67 -9.69 -0.44 -0.95
CA ILE A 67 -10.62 0.08 -1.96
C ILE A 67 -10.51 1.60 -1.92
N GLU A 68 -10.24 2.22 -3.09
CA GLU A 68 -10.18 3.69 -3.19
C GLU A 68 -11.43 4.33 -2.61
N TYR A 69 -11.27 5.34 -1.74
CA TYR A 69 -12.36 6.01 -1.03
C TYR A 69 -13.52 6.44 -1.94
N LYS A 70 -13.22 6.91 -3.15
CA LYS A 70 -14.23 7.33 -4.14
C LYS A 70 -15.15 6.19 -4.62
N LYS A 71 -14.70 4.95 -4.49
CA LYS A 71 -15.40 3.73 -4.95
C LYS A 71 -16.07 2.98 -3.78
N GLN A 72 -15.75 3.31 -2.53
CA GLN A 72 -16.28 2.61 -1.36
C GLN A 72 -17.80 2.74 -1.20
N SER A 73 -18.41 3.84 -1.63
CA SER A 73 -19.87 4.00 -1.60
C SER A 73 -20.59 2.89 -2.35
N ALA A 74 -20.03 2.39 -3.45
CA ALA A 74 -20.57 1.26 -4.20
C ALA A 74 -20.49 -0.06 -3.42
N PHE A 75 -19.45 -0.22 -2.58
CA PHE A 75 -19.31 -1.38 -1.70
C PHE A 75 -20.27 -1.31 -0.53
N PHE A 76 -20.41 -0.16 0.14
CA PHE A 76 -21.34 -0.03 1.27
C PHE A 76 -22.80 -0.29 0.89
N LEU A 77 -23.19 -0.02 -0.37
CA LEU A 77 -24.52 -0.36 -0.87
C LEU A 77 -24.78 -1.87 -0.95
N LYS A 78 -23.74 -2.67 -1.16
CA LYS A 78 -23.83 -4.13 -1.35
C LYS A 78 -23.38 -4.92 -0.11
N TYR A 79 -22.48 -4.34 0.69
CA TYR A 79 -21.77 -4.95 1.81
C TYR A 79 -21.79 -3.99 2.99
N SER A 80 -22.93 -3.93 3.68
CA SER A 80 -23.13 -3.02 4.82
C SER A 80 -22.34 -3.42 6.07
N PHE A 81 -21.82 -4.65 6.12
CA PHE A 81 -20.97 -5.14 7.21
C PHE A 81 -19.53 -4.61 7.15
N LEU A 82 -19.11 -4.04 6.01
CA LEU A 82 -17.77 -3.49 5.89
C LEU A 82 -17.64 -2.24 6.75
N GLU A 83 -16.55 -2.17 7.49
CA GLU A 83 -16.22 -1.00 8.30
C GLU A 83 -15.01 -0.25 7.72
N ASN A 84 -14.88 1.04 8.02
CA ASN A 84 -13.68 1.78 7.63
C ASN A 84 -12.56 1.50 8.63
N HIS A 85 -11.39 1.10 8.12
CA HIS A 85 -10.24 0.87 8.97
C HIS A 85 -9.67 2.19 9.51
N PRO A 86 -9.42 2.34 10.82
CA PRO A 86 -8.93 3.58 11.44
C PRO A 86 -7.60 4.11 10.89
N ALA A 87 -6.72 3.19 10.47
CA ALA A 87 -5.40 3.54 9.97
C ALA A 87 -5.42 4.24 8.58
N ASN A 88 -6.37 3.90 7.72
CA ASN A 88 -6.45 4.43 6.36
C ASN A 88 -7.90 4.46 5.86
N ARG A 89 -8.30 5.62 5.32
CA ARG A 89 -9.66 5.82 4.76
C ARG A 89 -9.94 4.99 3.52
N ASP A 90 -8.91 4.52 2.82
CA ASP A 90 -9.03 3.64 1.65
C ASP A 90 -9.13 2.15 2.04
N TRP A 91 -9.20 1.82 3.33
CA TRP A 91 -9.21 0.44 3.79
C TRP A 91 -10.58 0.12 4.38
N LEU A 92 -11.26 -0.86 3.76
CA LEU A 92 -12.42 -1.49 4.36
C LEU A 92 -11.96 -2.69 5.19
N TYR A 93 -12.69 -3.01 6.24
CA TYR A 93 -12.25 -3.93 7.27
C TYR A 93 -13.38 -4.84 7.74
N ILE A 94 -13.02 -6.08 8.04
CA ILE A 94 -13.86 -7.06 8.72
C ILE A 94 -13.08 -7.55 9.95
N PRO A 95 -13.54 -7.22 11.18
CA PRO A 95 -12.92 -7.70 12.41
C PRO A 95 -13.09 -9.21 12.60
N ALA A 96 -12.03 -9.91 13.02
CA ALA A 96 -12.04 -11.37 13.22
C ALA A 96 -12.98 -11.83 14.35
N ASN A 97 -13.32 -10.94 15.28
CA ASN A 97 -14.20 -11.22 16.42
C ASN A 97 -15.70 -11.11 16.09
N THR A 98 -16.06 -10.88 14.83
CA THR A 98 -17.45 -10.77 14.38
C THR A 98 -18.05 -12.17 14.18
N ASP A 99 -19.27 -12.41 14.64
CA ASP A 99 -19.93 -13.73 14.52
C ASP A 99 -20.09 -14.18 13.05
N SER A 100 -20.30 -13.24 12.14
CA SER A 100 -20.45 -13.49 10.69
C SER A 100 -19.14 -13.39 9.90
N PHE A 101 -17.99 -13.32 10.58
CA PHE A 101 -16.68 -13.08 9.96
C PHE A 101 -16.39 -14.00 8.78
N GLU A 102 -16.60 -15.31 8.95
CA GLU A 102 -16.27 -16.30 7.92
C GLU A 102 -17.12 -16.10 6.65
N GLU A 103 -18.42 -15.84 6.82
CA GLU A 103 -19.37 -15.65 5.73
C GLU A 103 -19.09 -14.34 4.97
N GLU A 104 -18.79 -13.27 5.70
CA GLU A 104 -18.50 -11.95 5.17
C GLU A 104 -17.17 -11.93 4.39
N VAL A 105 -16.13 -12.56 4.94
CA VAL A 105 -14.85 -12.76 4.24
C VAL A 105 -15.08 -13.57 2.97
N ARG A 106 -15.82 -14.69 3.03
CA ARG A 106 -16.13 -15.51 1.82
C ARG A 106 -16.83 -14.69 0.74
N GLN A 107 -17.74 -13.77 1.11
CA GLN A 107 -18.38 -12.87 0.14
C GLN A 107 -17.36 -11.94 -0.53
N MET A 108 -16.41 -11.40 0.22
CA MET A 108 -15.37 -10.53 -0.33
C MET A 108 -14.37 -11.31 -1.20
N ILE A 109 -13.95 -12.51 -0.78
CA ILE A 109 -13.07 -13.37 -1.59
C ILE A 109 -13.73 -13.73 -2.92
N ARG A 110 -15.05 -13.96 -2.96
CA ARG A 110 -15.78 -14.15 -4.23
C ARG A 110 -15.65 -12.96 -5.18
N GLU A 111 -15.62 -11.73 -4.67
CA GLU A 111 -15.42 -10.54 -5.51
C GLU A 111 -13.97 -10.41 -6.00
N ILE A 112 -12.99 -10.84 -5.19
CA ILE A 112 -11.59 -10.98 -5.62
C ILE A 112 -11.49 -12.00 -6.76
N ASN A 113 -12.08 -13.19 -6.59
CA ASN A 113 -12.09 -14.25 -7.62
C ASN A 113 -12.76 -13.79 -8.93
N LYS A 114 -13.77 -12.92 -8.85
CA LYS A 114 -14.42 -12.32 -10.02
C LYS A 114 -13.62 -11.17 -10.67
N HIS A 115 -12.43 -10.86 -10.16
CA HIS A 115 -11.60 -9.74 -10.63
C HIS A 115 -12.36 -8.41 -10.61
N ASN A 116 -13.11 -8.14 -9.53
CA ASN A 116 -13.90 -6.91 -9.42
C ASN A 116 -12.98 -5.68 -9.57
N PRO A 117 -13.19 -4.81 -10.59
CA PRO A 117 -12.27 -3.73 -10.91
C PRO A 117 -12.20 -2.63 -9.84
N LEU A 118 -13.24 -2.56 -8.98
CA LEU A 118 -13.31 -1.61 -7.87
C LEU A 118 -12.48 -2.06 -6.67
N LEU A 119 -12.13 -3.35 -6.60
CA LEU A 119 -11.36 -3.93 -5.52
C LEU A 119 -9.86 -3.75 -5.78
N GLY A 120 -9.16 -3.38 -4.72
CA GLY A 120 -7.72 -3.27 -4.69
C GLY A 120 -7.23 -1.86 -5.01
N THR A 121 -6.12 -1.51 -4.37
CA THR A 121 -5.44 -0.22 -4.58
C THR A 121 -4.18 -0.47 -5.42
N PRO A 122 -3.93 0.29 -6.50
CA PRO A 122 -2.75 0.12 -7.32
C PRO A 122 -1.47 0.36 -6.51
N VAL A 123 -0.52 -0.57 -6.60
CA VAL A 123 0.77 -0.45 -5.92
C VAL A 123 1.88 -0.31 -6.94
N LYS A 124 2.71 0.71 -6.75
CA LYS A 124 3.94 0.88 -7.54
C LYS A 124 4.96 -0.13 -7.04
N PHE A 125 5.01 -1.30 -7.65
CA PHE A 125 6.15 -2.19 -7.46
C PHE A 125 7.38 -1.50 -8.02
N LYS A 126 8.39 -1.26 -7.18
CA LYS A 126 9.71 -0.89 -7.68
C LYS A 126 10.21 -2.11 -8.45
N ALA A 127 10.43 -1.95 -9.75
CA ALA A 127 11.06 -2.99 -10.55
C ALA A 127 12.33 -3.49 -9.83
N PRO A 128 12.60 -4.81 -9.82
CA PRO A 128 13.83 -5.32 -9.25
C PRO A 128 15.01 -4.60 -9.92
N PRO A 129 16.05 -4.19 -9.15
CA PRO A 129 17.21 -3.58 -9.74
C PRO A 129 17.77 -4.56 -10.77
N LYS A 130 17.79 -4.15 -12.04
CA LYS A 130 18.43 -4.91 -13.11
C LYS A 130 19.82 -5.28 -12.61
N GLU A 131 20.05 -6.57 -12.39
CA GLU A 131 21.39 -7.09 -12.14
C GLU A 131 22.27 -6.57 -13.27
N LYS A 132 23.26 -5.75 -12.90
CA LYS A 132 24.29 -5.34 -13.83
C LYS A 132 25.07 -6.61 -14.15
N THR A 133 24.75 -7.24 -15.28
CA THR A 133 25.66 -8.17 -15.94
C THR A 133 27.00 -7.44 -16.09
N ALA A 134 27.94 -7.86 -15.26
CA ALA A 134 29.31 -7.37 -15.25
C ALA A 134 30.04 -7.92 -16.47
N GLU A 135 29.73 -7.42 -17.66
CA GLU A 135 30.65 -7.52 -18.80
C GLU A 135 31.52 -6.27 -18.84
N ALA A 136 32.66 -6.39 -18.15
CA ALA A 136 33.73 -5.42 -18.18
C ALA A 136 34.37 -5.37 -19.57
N LYS A 137 34.04 -4.35 -20.37
CA LYS A 137 34.88 -3.92 -21.51
C LYS A 137 35.96 -2.94 -21.01
N PRO A 138 37.22 -3.08 -21.45
CA PRO A 138 38.37 -2.39 -20.86
C PRO A 138 38.41 -0.90 -21.19
N LYS A 139 38.82 -0.12 -20.18
CA LYS A 139 39.03 1.33 -20.16
C LYS A 139 40.03 1.78 -21.24
N LYS A 140 39.62 2.68 -22.16
CA LYS A 140 40.54 3.58 -22.88
C LYS A 140 40.68 4.89 -22.11
N LYS A 141 41.94 5.28 -21.90
CA LYS A 141 42.43 6.40 -21.07
C LYS A 141 41.88 7.76 -21.51
N ALA A 142 41.58 8.59 -20.52
CA ALA A 142 41.12 9.97 -20.67
C ALA A 142 42.28 10.94 -21.01
N ALA A 143 41.97 11.95 -21.84
CA ALA A 143 42.71 13.21 -21.93
C ALA A 143 41.84 14.32 -21.31
N PRO A 144 42.42 15.34 -20.64
CA PRO A 144 41.66 16.26 -19.79
C PRO A 144 41.16 17.48 -20.59
N LYS A 145 39.88 17.87 -20.44
CA LYS A 145 39.42 19.22 -20.81
C LYS A 145 38.31 19.76 -19.90
N ALA A 146 38.66 20.91 -19.30
CA ALA A 146 37.87 22.09 -19.01
C ALA A 146 36.63 21.97 -18.10
N VAL A 147 36.82 22.44 -16.87
CA VAL A 147 35.80 22.98 -15.97
C VAL A 147 34.89 23.96 -16.73
N LYS A 148 33.58 23.70 -16.72
CA LYS A 148 32.57 24.70 -17.11
C LYS A 148 31.60 24.93 -15.96
N THR A 149 31.67 26.17 -15.50
CA THR A 149 30.90 26.84 -14.48
C THR A 149 29.40 26.88 -14.79
N ASP A 150 28.63 26.80 -13.71
CA ASP A 150 27.17 26.67 -13.66
C ASP A 150 26.46 27.98 -14.02
N LYS A 151 25.83 28.03 -15.19
CA LYS A 151 25.14 29.19 -15.78
C LYS A 151 23.77 29.51 -15.15
N LYS A 152 23.49 29.07 -13.92
CA LYS A 152 22.20 29.30 -13.24
C LYS A 152 22.27 30.14 -11.96
N ARG A 153 23.45 30.65 -11.58
CA ARG A 153 23.61 31.55 -10.42
C ARG A 153 23.61 33.05 -10.78
N GLU A 154 23.75 33.42 -12.05
CA GLU A 154 23.83 34.82 -12.48
C GLU A 154 22.48 35.56 -12.46
N ASN A 155 21.35 34.86 -12.56
CA ASN A 155 20.02 35.49 -12.55
C ASN A 155 19.51 35.92 -11.17
N LYS A 156 20.19 35.58 -10.07
CA LYS A 156 19.77 35.99 -8.72
C LYS A 156 20.46 37.27 -8.24
N PHE A 157 21.59 37.64 -8.83
CA PHE A 157 22.36 38.83 -8.43
C PHE A 157 21.88 40.11 -9.13
N LEU A 158 21.52 40.01 -10.41
CA LEU A 158 21.01 41.16 -11.18
C LEU A 158 19.61 41.61 -10.75
N LEU A 159 18.74 40.68 -10.33
CA LEU A 159 17.39 41.01 -9.84
C LEU A 159 17.38 41.70 -8.46
N ALA A 160 18.46 41.58 -7.68
CA ALA A 160 18.58 42.23 -6.37
C ALA A 160 19.06 43.69 -6.44
N MET A 161 19.58 44.16 -7.59
CA MET A 161 20.05 45.53 -7.77
C MET A 161 19.03 46.49 -8.40
N VAL A 162 17.91 46.00 -8.94
CA VAL A 162 16.91 46.83 -9.64
C VAL A 162 15.70 47.19 -8.75
N SER A 163 15.60 46.63 -7.54
CA SER A 163 14.53 46.94 -6.59
C SER A 163 15.05 47.71 -5.36
N LYS A 164 15.44 48.97 -5.57
CA LYS A 164 15.43 49.96 -4.48
C LYS A 164 14.37 51.02 -4.78
N PRO A 165 13.34 51.19 -3.93
CA PRO A 165 12.37 52.26 -4.08
C PRO A 165 13.04 53.61 -3.77
N LYS A 166 12.78 54.61 -4.62
CA LYS A 166 13.05 56.02 -4.32
C LYS A 166 12.20 56.44 -3.12
N LYS A 167 12.84 56.89 -2.04
CA LYS A 167 12.33 57.88 -1.11
C LYS A 167 13.49 58.74 -0.64
#